data_AF-A2XU12-F1
#
_entry.id   AF-A2XU12-F1
#
_cell.length_a   1.000
_cell.length_b   1.000
_cell.length_c   1.000
_cell.angle_alpha   90.00
_cell.angle_beta   90.00
_cell.angle_gamma   90.00
#
_symmetry.space_group_name_H-M   'P 1'
#
loop_
_entity.id
_entity.type
_entity.pdbx_description
1 polymer ?
#
loop_
_entity_poly.entity_id
_entity_poly.type
_entity_poly.pdbx_seq_one_letter_code
_entity_poly.pdbx_strand_id
1 'polypeptide(L)'
;MSPRVRMSVARWLPSSPAHGKTKSRRSSSAVRPTLLVIAVTVIAVLLVAVVFGGAGRWTLSGGGDTSWVSAGARVVINAVSGQQRDGDDPVAAAVEPRNDRLLGGLLSPDFDDSSCLSRYRAGLYRRQSPHAVSPHLVASLRRYESIHRRCGPGTSAYERAVERLRSPPPSNTSDAECRRKAVLVVSLHGAYSERIKDLYYEHGAAGGESVSVFQPTHLDRQRSGEQLHNQKALAEMMLLSFSDVVVTSAASTFGYVGHGLAGLRPWVLMSPLDKKVPDPPCRLAATIEPCFHNPPNYDCRTRAKGDTGKIVRHIRHCEDFENGVQLVD
;
A
#
# COMPACT_ATOMS: atom_id res chain seq x y z
N MET A 1 36.95 1.76 -41.17
CA MET A 1 36.44 0.36 -41.30
C MET A 1 35.60 0.04 -40.09
N SER A 2 34.28 0.00 -40.24
CA SER A 2 33.31 -0.37 -39.19
C SER A 2 32.75 -1.76 -39.48
N PRO A 3 32.60 -2.65 -38.49
CA PRO A 3 31.80 -3.85 -38.70
C PRO A 3 30.34 -3.55 -38.32
N ARG A 4 29.45 -3.69 -39.30
CA ARG A 4 28.00 -3.75 -39.11
C ARG A 4 27.64 -5.16 -38.64
N VAL A 5 27.10 -5.29 -37.43
CA VAL A 5 26.46 -6.52 -36.97
C VAL A 5 25.00 -6.50 -37.41
N ARG A 6 24.61 -7.46 -38.27
CA ARG A 6 23.23 -7.76 -38.64
C ARG A 6 22.59 -8.62 -37.54
N MET A 7 21.54 -8.14 -36.89
CA MET A 7 20.66 -8.98 -36.08
C MET A 7 19.52 -9.52 -36.96
N SER A 8 19.46 -10.85 -37.06
CA SER A 8 18.41 -11.59 -37.74
C SER A 8 17.18 -11.74 -36.83
N VAL A 9 16.00 -11.43 -37.38
CA VAL A 9 14.70 -11.58 -36.74
C VAL A 9 14.30 -13.06 -36.78
N ALA A 10 14.27 -13.73 -35.62
CA ALA A 10 13.72 -15.07 -35.49
C ALA A 10 12.18 -15.01 -35.45
N ARG A 11 11.56 -15.38 -36.57
CA ARG A 11 10.11 -15.51 -36.74
C ARG A 11 9.71 -16.93 -36.35
N TRP A 12 9.07 -17.10 -35.19
CA TRP A 12 8.50 -18.38 -34.78
C TRP A 12 7.16 -18.61 -35.49
N LEU A 13 7.13 -19.64 -36.34
CA LEU A 13 5.92 -20.19 -36.96
C LEU A 13 5.31 -21.25 -36.03
N PRO A 14 3.98 -21.30 -35.85
CA PRO A 14 3.32 -22.38 -35.12
C PRO A 14 3.12 -23.61 -36.03
N SER A 15 3.55 -24.76 -35.53
CA SER A 15 3.35 -26.09 -36.12
C SER A 15 1.94 -26.63 -35.82
N SER A 16 1.16 -26.96 -36.86
CA SER A 16 -0.02 -27.82 -36.76
C SER A 16 0.38 -29.30 -36.77
N PRO A 17 -0.44 -30.17 -36.16
CA PRO A 17 -0.71 -31.45 -36.82
C PRO A 17 -2.20 -31.86 -36.83
N ALA A 18 -2.56 -32.40 -38.01
CA ALA A 18 -3.40 -33.56 -38.29
C ALA A 18 -4.83 -33.66 -37.72
N HIS A 19 -5.77 -33.57 -38.66
CA HIS A 19 -7.14 -34.07 -38.58
C HIS A 19 -7.20 -35.59 -38.30
N GLY A 20 -7.85 -35.97 -37.20
CA GLY A 20 -8.50 -37.28 -37.02
C GLY A 20 -10.00 -37.07 -36.79
N LYS A 21 -10.84 -37.50 -37.73
CA LYS A 21 -12.31 -37.42 -37.61
C LYS A 21 -12.82 -38.55 -36.69
N THR A 22 -13.40 -38.19 -35.54
CA THR A 22 -14.24 -39.09 -34.74
C THR A 22 -15.68 -38.57 -34.72
N LYS A 23 -16.62 -39.44 -35.11
CA LYS A 23 -18.06 -39.17 -35.15
C LYS A 23 -18.61 -38.96 -33.73
N SER A 24 -19.08 -37.76 -33.42
CA SER A 24 -19.89 -37.50 -32.22
C SER A 24 -21.34 -37.97 -32.46
N ARG A 25 -21.75 -38.98 -31.69
CA ARG A 25 -23.09 -39.57 -31.68
C ARG A 25 -23.90 -38.80 -30.63
N ARG A 26 -24.95 -38.08 -31.06
CA ARG A 26 -25.95 -37.45 -30.18
C ARG A 26 -26.57 -38.53 -29.29
N SER A 27 -26.39 -38.41 -27.98
CA SER A 27 -27.11 -39.19 -26.97
C SER A 27 -27.94 -38.24 -26.13
N SER A 28 -29.26 -38.32 -26.29
CA SER A 28 -30.25 -37.66 -25.43
C SER A 28 -30.33 -38.42 -24.11
N SER A 29 -29.84 -37.84 -23.02
CA SER A 29 -29.99 -38.43 -21.69
C SER A 29 -31.38 -38.13 -21.13
N ALA A 30 -32.16 -39.18 -20.88
CA ALA A 30 -33.41 -39.14 -20.15
C ALA A 30 -33.17 -38.60 -18.72
N VAL A 31 -33.95 -37.60 -18.32
CA VAL A 31 -33.94 -37.05 -16.96
C VAL A 31 -34.51 -38.11 -16.02
N ARG A 32 -33.74 -38.49 -15.00
CA ARG A 32 -34.13 -39.51 -14.01
C ARG A 32 -35.34 -39.00 -13.20
N PRO A 33 -36.38 -39.82 -12.98
CA PRO A 33 -37.64 -39.40 -12.34
C PRO A 33 -37.46 -38.88 -10.91
N THR A 34 -36.37 -39.24 -10.23
CA THR A 34 -36.03 -38.75 -8.89
C THR A 34 -35.69 -37.26 -8.83
N LEU A 35 -35.13 -36.67 -9.88
CA LEU A 35 -34.83 -35.24 -9.93
C LEU A 35 -36.09 -34.37 -10.10
N LEU A 36 -37.10 -34.89 -10.81
CA LEU A 36 -38.39 -34.21 -10.97
C LEU A 36 -39.18 -34.18 -9.66
N VAL A 37 -39.14 -35.27 -8.87
CA VAL A 37 -39.81 -35.29 -7.55
C VAL A 37 -39.20 -34.25 -6.60
N ILE A 38 -37.87 -34.14 -6.55
CA ILE A 38 -37.19 -33.15 -5.69
C ILE A 38 -37.50 -31.71 -6.14
N ALA A 39 -37.54 -31.45 -7.45
CA ALA A 39 -37.87 -30.12 -7.95
C ALA A 39 -39.32 -29.73 -7.59
N VAL A 40 -40.27 -30.65 -7.73
CA VAL A 40 -41.70 -30.40 -7.43
C VAL A 40 -41.92 -30.19 -5.92
N THR A 41 -41.24 -30.93 -5.05
CA THR A 41 -41.38 -30.76 -3.59
C THR A 41 -40.81 -29.42 -3.11
N VAL A 42 -39.66 -29.00 -3.63
CA VAL A 42 -39.08 -27.69 -3.27
C VAL A 42 -39.96 -26.53 -3.72
N ILE A 43 -40.55 -26.62 -4.92
CA ILE A 43 -41.46 -25.60 -5.43
C ILE A 43 -42.75 -25.54 -4.59
N ALA A 44 -43.30 -26.69 -4.17
CA ALA A 44 -44.48 -26.73 -3.30
C ALA A 44 -44.21 -26.09 -1.92
N VAL A 45 -43.06 -26.34 -1.31
CA VAL A 45 -42.68 -25.75 0.00
C VAL A 45 -42.51 -24.23 -0.11
N LEU A 46 -41.91 -23.74 -1.19
CA LEU A 46 -41.76 -22.30 -1.44
C LEU A 46 -43.11 -21.61 -1.66
N LEU A 47 -44.05 -22.26 -2.35
CA LEU A 47 -45.40 -21.71 -2.55
C LEU A 47 -46.19 -21.66 -1.23
N VAL A 48 -46.04 -22.65 -0.35
CA VAL A 48 -46.64 -22.63 1.00
C VAL A 48 -46.04 -21.49 1.83
N ALA A 49 -44.71 -21.28 1.78
CA ALA A 49 -44.09 -20.17 2.51
C ALA A 49 -44.56 -18.78 2.03
N VAL A 50 -44.86 -18.63 0.75
CA VAL A 50 -45.39 -17.36 0.19
C VAL A 50 -46.88 -17.17 0.51
N VAL A 51 -47.67 -18.24 0.53
CA VAL A 51 -49.11 -18.18 0.84
C VAL A 51 -49.37 -17.97 2.34
N PHE A 52 -48.53 -18.53 3.21
CA PHE A 52 -48.70 -18.40 4.68
C PHE A 52 -47.81 -17.32 5.31
N GLY A 53 -46.80 -16.80 4.60
CA GLY A 53 -45.91 -15.74 5.08
C GLY A 53 -46.39 -14.30 4.80
N GLY A 54 -47.55 -14.14 4.17
CA GLY A 54 -48.03 -12.86 3.66
C GLY A 54 -49.32 -12.34 4.31
N ALA A 55 -49.36 -12.17 5.64
CA ALA A 55 -50.19 -11.19 6.35
C ALA A 55 -50.09 -11.39 7.87
N GLY A 56 -49.46 -10.45 8.59
CA GLY A 56 -49.42 -10.53 10.05
C GLY A 56 -48.55 -9.46 10.69
N ARG A 57 -49.02 -8.21 10.67
CA ARG A 57 -48.50 -7.10 11.47
C ARG A 57 -48.66 -7.42 12.96
N TRP A 58 -47.57 -7.73 13.65
CA TRP A 58 -47.52 -7.71 15.12
C TRP A 58 -46.56 -6.60 15.55
N THR A 59 -47.13 -5.48 16.00
CA THR A 59 -46.40 -4.50 16.82
C THR A 59 -46.62 -4.88 18.28
N LEU A 60 -45.55 -5.16 19.02
CA LEU A 60 -45.52 -4.89 20.44
C LEU A 60 -44.11 -4.42 20.88
N SER A 61 -44.13 -3.20 21.40
CA SER A 61 -43.18 -2.52 22.27
C SER A 61 -42.14 -3.37 23.02
N GLY A 62 -40.89 -2.91 23.01
CA GLY A 62 -39.82 -3.38 23.91
C GLY A 62 -38.46 -2.85 23.44
N GLY A 63 -37.94 -1.83 24.11
CA GLY A 63 -36.67 -1.19 23.77
C GLY A 63 -35.45 -2.11 23.90
N GLY A 64 -34.41 -1.79 23.14
CA GLY A 64 -33.10 -2.43 23.23
C GLY A 64 -32.31 -2.30 21.93
N ASP A 65 -31.22 -1.54 21.99
CA ASP A 65 -30.27 -1.31 20.90
C ASP A 65 -29.87 -2.60 20.18
N THR A 66 -29.93 -2.59 18.84
CA THR A 66 -29.38 -3.65 18.00
C THR A 66 -28.33 -3.09 17.04
N SER A 67 -27.16 -2.78 17.61
CA SER A 67 -25.90 -2.76 16.86
C SER A 67 -25.48 -4.20 16.60
N TRP A 68 -25.53 -4.60 15.33
CA TRP A 68 -25.01 -5.89 14.85
C TRP A 68 -23.49 -5.94 15.02
N VAL A 69 -23.02 -6.70 15.99
CA VAL A 69 -21.62 -7.14 16.08
C VAL A 69 -21.60 -8.65 16.04
N SER A 70 -20.96 -9.19 15.00
CA SER A 70 -20.81 -10.62 14.71
C SER A 70 -20.29 -11.42 15.90
N ALA A 71 -20.90 -12.58 16.13
CA ALA A 71 -20.72 -13.51 17.24
C ALA A 71 -19.36 -14.26 17.28
N GLY A 72 -18.24 -13.56 17.03
CA GLY A 72 -16.88 -14.09 17.15
C GLY A 72 -16.09 -13.60 18.38
N ALA A 73 -16.60 -12.62 19.12
CA ALA A 73 -15.83 -11.92 20.16
C ALA A 73 -16.11 -12.38 21.61
N ARG A 74 -16.99 -13.37 21.83
CA ARG A 74 -17.41 -13.78 23.19
C ARG A 74 -16.70 -15.00 23.77
N VAL A 75 -15.80 -15.64 23.05
CA VAL A 75 -15.11 -16.86 23.55
C VAL A 75 -13.78 -16.54 24.27
N VAL A 76 -13.21 -15.35 24.10
CA VAL A 76 -11.88 -15.03 24.69
C VAL A 76 -11.98 -14.34 26.06
N ILE A 77 -13.12 -13.74 26.42
CA ILE A 77 -13.23 -12.92 27.65
C ILE A 77 -13.63 -13.74 28.89
N ASN A 78 -14.13 -14.97 28.75
CA ASN A 78 -14.52 -15.80 29.91
C ASN A 78 -13.47 -16.84 30.36
N ALA A 79 -12.26 -16.82 29.79
CA ALA A 79 -11.20 -17.78 30.16
C ALA A 79 -10.18 -17.24 31.18
N VAL A 80 -10.33 -16.00 31.65
CA VAL A 80 -9.48 -15.41 32.70
C VAL A 80 -10.35 -14.71 33.73
N SER A 81 -11.23 -15.47 34.38
CA SER A 81 -11.91 -15.01 35.59
C SER A 81 -12.02 -16.18 36.56
N GLY A 82 -10.92 -16.42 37.26
CA GLY A 82 -10.82 -17.49 38.25
C GLY A 82 -9.38 -17.79 38.65
N GLN A 83 -8.68 -16.81 39.23
CA GLN A 83 -7.69 -17.05 40.29
C GLN A 83 -7.30 -15.70 40.92
N GLN A 84 -7.91 -15.37 42.05
CA GLN A 84 -7.52 -14.26 42.93
C GLN A 84 -6.25 -14.70 43.70
N ARG A 85 -5.17 -13.91 43.66
CA ARG A 85 -4.15 -13.86 44.71
C ARG A 85 -3.46 -12.50 44.72
N ASP A 86 -3.71 -11.80 45.82
CA ASP A 86 -3.00 -10.66 46.45
C ASP A 86 -1.68 -10.19 45.84
N GLY A 87 -1.59 -8.87 45.61
CA GLY A 87 -0.36 -8.16 45.32
C GLY A 87 -0.65 -6.79 44.71
N ASP A 88 -0.27 -5.74 45.44
CA ASP A 88 -0.46 -4.30 45.19
C ASP A 88 -0.54 -3.83 43.72
N ASP A 89 -1.52 -2.95 43.49
CA ASP A 89 -1.67 -2.09 42.31
C ASP A 89 -0.37 -1.31 42.00
N PRO A 90 -0.16 -0.95 40.72
CA PRO A 90 -0.56 0.41 40.39
C PRO A 90 -1.62 0.42 39.29
N VAL A 91 -2.81 0.82 39.73
CA VAL A 91 -3.83 1.58 39.01
C VAL A 91 -3.31 2.05 37.66
N ALA A 92 -3.84 1.46 36.59
CA ALA A 92 -3.71 1.96 35.24
C ALA A 92 -4.05 3.46 35.26
N ALA A 93 -3.02 4.29 35.03
CA ALA A 93 -3.15 5.73 35.05
C ALA A 93 -4.28 6.17 34.11
N ALA A 94 -5.03 7.14 34.61
CA ALA A 94 -6.22 7.72 34.02
C ALA A 94 -6.15 7.92 32.51
N VAL A 95 -7.27 7.63 31.84
CA VAL A 95 -7.57 8.10 30.49
C VAL A 95 -7.65 9.63 30.54
N GLU A 96 -6.51 10.28 30.35
CA GLU A 96 -6.34 11.72 30.06
C GLU A 96 -6.90 12.03 28.64
N PRO A 97 -7.23 13.30 28.34
CA PRO A 97 -8.47 13.70 27.69
C PRO A 97 -8.67 13.13 26.29
N ARG A 98 -9.95 13.05 25.91
CA ARG A 98 -10.53 12.64 24.63
C ARG A 98 -9.98 13.33 23.37
N ASN A 99 -8.91 14.11 23.45
CA ASN A 99 -8.14 14.67 22.34
C ASN A 99 -6.74 15.08 22.86
N ASP A 100 -5.86 14.11 23.11
CA ASP A 100 -4.44 14.45 23.27
C ASP A 100 -3.91 15.04 21.96
N ARG A 101 -3.67 16.35 22.01
CA ARG A 101 -3.19 17.17 20.91
C ARG A 101 -1.85 16.67 20.36
N LEU A 102 -1.01 16.05 21.19
CA LEU A 102 0.30 15.54 20.79
C LEU A 102 0.33 14.02 20.56
N LEU A 103 -0.85 13.37 20.56
CA LEU A 103 -1.00 11.93 20.30
C LEU A 103 -0.09 11.05 21.18
N GLY A 104 -0.13 11.24 22.49
CA GLY A 104 0.70 10.54 23.46
C GLY A 104 2.18 10.92 23.37
N GLY A 105 2.48 12.13 22.89
CA GLY A 105 3.84 12.60 22.65
C GLY A 105 4.47 12.17 21.32
N LEU A 106 3.70 11.56 20.40
CA LEU A 106 4.20 11.21 19.06
C LEU A 106 4.46 12.45 18.19
N LEU A 107 3.72 13.54 18.41
CA LEU A 107 3.96 14.80 17.71
C LEU A 107 4.97 15.66 18.47
N SER A 108 6.00 16.17 17.77
CA SER A 108 6.89 17.22 18.31
C SER A 108 6.09 18.47 18.71
N PRO A 109 6.40 19.08 19.88
CA PRO A 109 5.80 20.33 20.36
C PRO A 109 6.42 21.59 19.73
N ASP A 110 7.46 21.46 18.89
CA ASP A 110 8.22 22.60 18.37
C ASP A 110 7.52 23.35 17.23
N PHE A 111 6.38 22.85 16.75
CA PHE A 111 5.64 23.44 15.65
C PHE A 111 4.62 24.45 16.17
N ASP A 112 4.55 25.62 15.55
CA ASP A 112 3.52 26.59 15.87
C ASP A 112 2.12 26.08 15.50
N ASP A 113 1.13 26.38 16.34
CA ASP A 113 -0.25 25.91 16.16
C ASP A 113 -0.90 26.48 14.91
N SER A 114 -0.52 27.70 14.52
CA SER A 114 -1.06 28.36 13.34
C SER A 114 -0.46 27.81 12.04
N SER A 115 0.71 27.17 12.09
CA SER A 115 1.40 26.69 10.90
C SER A 115 0.74 25.44 10.29
N CYS A 116 0.13 24.58 11.11
CA CYS A 116 -0.58 23.40 10.63
C CYS A 116 -1.71 22.98 11.58
N LEU A 117 -2.90 23.55 11.40
CA LEU A 117 -4.09 23.22 12.20
C LEU A 117 -4.43 21.72 12.16
N SER A 118 -4.23 21.08 11.01
CA SER A 118 -4.53 19.65 10.82
C SER A 118 -3.67 18.74 11.69
N ARG A 119 -2.43 19.15 12.01
CA ARG A 119 -1.51 18.41 12.90
C ARG A 119 -2.12 18.18 14.28
N TYR A 120 -2.62 19.27 14.88
CA TYR A 120 -3.16 19.28 16.23
C TYR A 120 -4.64 18.89 16.31
N ARG A 121 -5.33 18.86 15.17
CA ARG A 121 -6.73 18.41 15.02
C ARG A 121 -6.87 16.99 14.51
N ALA A 122 -5.77 16.24 14.38
CA ALA A 122 -5.79 14.87 13.87
C ALA A 122 -6.76 13.95 14.63
N GLY A 123 -6.90 14.16 15.96
CA GLY A 123 -7.86 13.44 16.80
C GLY A 123 -9.33 13.69 16.47
N LEU A 124 -9.68 14.78 15.76
CA LEU A 124 -11.03 15.05 15.31
C LEU A 124 -11.44 14.21 14.09
N TYR A 125 -10.45 13.82 13.28
CA TYR A 125 -10.69 13.11 12.02
C TYR A 125 -10.40 11.62 12.10
N ARG A 126 -9.67 11.16 13.11
CA ARG A 126 -9.26 9.75 13.27
C ARG A 126 -9.68 9.20 14.63
N ARG A 127 -10.09 7.93 14.63
CA ARG A 127 -10.37 7.19 15.84
C ARG A 127 -9.08 7.03 16.65
N GLN A 128 -9.14 7.34 17.94
CA GLN A 128 -8.00 7.18 18.84
C GLN A 128 -7.63 5.70 19.00
N SER A 129 -6.32 5.45 19.10
CA SER A 129 -5.79 4.13 19.41
C SER A 129 -6.18 3.74 20.83
N PRO A 130 -6.64 2.49 21.08
CA PRO A 130 -6.84 1.99 22.43
C PRO A 130 -5.52 1.67 23.15
N HIS A 131 -4.39 1.69 22.45
CA HIS A 131 -3.08 1.35 23.00
C HIS A 131 -2.34 2.60 23.49
N ALA A 132 -1.83 2.53 24.72
CA ALA A 132 -0.93 3.54 25.27
C ALA A 132 0.37 3.60 24.44
N VAL A 133 0.88 4.82 24.23
CA VAL A 133 2.15 5.03 23.53
C VAL A 133 3.31 4.63 24.45
N SER A 134 4.28 3.91 23.91
CA SER A 134 5.47 3.50 24.66
C SER A 134 6.32 4.71 25.06
N PRO A 135 6.67 4.89 26.35
CA PRO A 135 7.59 5.96 26.78
C PRO A 135 8.96 5.88 26.10
N HIS A 136 9.45 4.66 25.83
CA HIS A 136 10.70 4.44 25.11
C HIS A 136 10.64 4.97 23.67
N LEU A 137 9.50 4.79 22.98
CA LEU A 137 9.30 5.33 21.64
C LEU A 137 9.33 6.85 21.66
N VAL A 138 8.60 7.48 22.58
CA VAL A 138 8.60 8.95 22.72
C VAL A 138 10.01 9.48 23.00
N ALA A 139 10.75 8.87 23.93
CA ALA A 139 12.13 9.25 24.22
C ALA A 139 13.04 9.08 22.99
N SER A 140 12.86 8.01 22.21
CA SER A 140 13.61 7.77 20.98
C SER A 140 13.32 8.82 19.91
N LEU A 141 12.05 9.21 19.74
CA LEU A 141 11.65 10.27 18.81
C LEU A 141 12.26 11.61 19.19
N ARG A 142 12.22 11.98 20.48
CA ARG A 142 12.83 13.23 20.97
C ARG A 142 14.34 13.24 20.79
N ARG A 143 15.00 12.11 21.00
CA ARG A 143 16.42 11.95 20.71
C ARG A 143 16.70 12.16 19.22
N TYR A 144 15.91 11.53 18.34
CA TYR A 144 16.04 11.69 16.89
C TYR A 144 15.86 13.14 16.45
N GLU A 145 14.83 13.82 16.93
CA GLU A 145 14.56 15.22 16.66
C GLU A 145 15.73 16.12 17.12
N SER A 146 16.28 15.89 18.32
CA SER A 146 17.43 16.67 18.81
C SER A 146 18.68 16.51 17.94
N ILE A 147 18.88 15.32 17.36
CA ILE A 147 19.97 15.05 16.41
C ILE A 147 19.69 15.76 15.08
N HIS A 148 18.45 15.69 14.59
CA HIS A 148 18.03 16.38 13.37
C HIS A 148 18.16 17.90 13.47
N ARG A 149 17.94 18.51 14.63
CA ARG A 149 18.22 19.95 14.82
C ARG A 149 19.69 20.31 14.64
N ARG A 150 20.60 19.37 14.92
CA ARG A 150 22.05 19.60 14.85
C ARG A 150 22.64 19.26 13.48
N CYS A 151 22.09 18.25 12.81
CA CYS A 151 22.69 17.64 11.62
C CYS A 151 21.73 17.53 10.41
N GLY A 152 20.48 17.99 10.55
CA GLY A 152 19.47 17.90 9.50
C GLY A 152 19.63 18.98 8.41
N PRO A 153 18.81 18.90 7.35
CA PRO A 153 18.81 19.88 6.26
C PRO A 153 18.68 21.33 6.77
N GLY A 154 19.43 22.25 6.15
CA GLY A 154 19.48 23.67 6.55
C GLY A 154 20.51 23.98 7.66
N THR A 155 21.32 23.02 8.09
CA THR A 155 22.42 23.23 9.03
C THR A 155 23.78 23.21 8.34
N SER A 156 24.77 23.93 8.89
CA SER A 156 26.15 23.93 8.36
C SER A 156 26.83 22.56 8.48
N ALA A 157 26.38 21.70 9.40
CA ALA A 157 26.84 20.32 9.49
C ALA A 157 26.33 19.49 8.30
N TYR A 158 25.06 19.62 7.96
CA TYR A 158 24.46 18.95 6.80
C TYR A 158 25.08 19.45 5.49
N GLU A 159 25.22 20.76 5.31
CA GLU A 159 25.82 21.35 4.11
C GLU A 159 27.25 20.84 3.88
N ARG A 160 28.08 20.80 4.92
CA ARG A 160 29.43 20.23 4.84
C ARG A 160 29.42 18.73 4.52
N ALA A 161 28.47 17.98 5.06
CA ALA A 161 28.34 16.55 4.77
C ALA A 161 27.95 16.33 3.30
N VAL A 162 26.99 17.09 2.79
CA VAL A 162 26.56 17.05 1.39
C VAL A 162 27.68 17.47 0.45
N GLU A 163 28.45 18.51 0.79
CA GLU A 163 29.59 18.95 -0.01
C GLU A 163 30.65 17.85 -0.12
N ARG A 164 30.96 17.17 0.98
CA ARG A 164 31.88 16.01 1.00
C ARG A 164 31.36 14.84 0.15
N LEU A 165 30.05 14.62 0.14
CA LEU A 165 29.44 13.57 -0.69
C LEU A 165 29.47 13.91 -2.18
N ARG A 166 29.39 15.21 -2.52
CA ARG A 166 29.47 15.69 -3.91
C ARG A 166 30.90 15.80 -4.42
N SER A 167 31.85 16.08 -3.53
CA SER A 167 33.25 16.17 -3.90
C SER A 167 33.76 14.82 -4.40
N PRO A 168 34.50 14.77 -5.52
CA PRO A 168 35.10 13.53 -5.99
C PRO A 168 36.01 12.96 -4.90
N PRO A 169 36.05 11.63 -4.73
CA PRO A 169 36.92 11.02 -3.74
C PRO A 169 38.38 11.42 -4.00
N PRO A 170 39.22 11.57 -2.95
CA PRO A 170 40.63 11.83 -3.12
C PRO A 170 41.26 10.72 -3.97
N SER A 171 42.15 11.08 -4.90
CA SER A 171 42.76 10.24 -5.95
C SER A 171 43.48 8.96 -5.48
N ASN A 172 43.49 8.69 -4.17
CA ASN A 172 44.22 7.60 -3.53
C ASN A 172 43.29 6.54 -2.90
N THR A 173 41.98 6.73 -2.91
CA THR A 173 41.02 5.64 -2.71
C THR A 173 40.69 5.07 -4.08
N SER A 174 40.85 3.76 -4.27
CA SER A 174 40.55 3.12 -5.55
C SER A 174 39.17 3.57 -6.05
N ASP A 175 39.14 4.18 -7.23
CA ASP A 175 37.96 4.65 -7.97
C ASP A 175 36.84 3.58 -8.12
N ALA A 176 37.15 2.33 -7.77
CA ALA A 176 36.28 1.17 -7.74
C ALA A 176 35.23 1.17 -6.62
N GLU A 177 35.45 1.87 -5.49
CA GLU A 177 34.52 1.82 -4.35
C GLU A 177 33.38 2.85 -4.45
N CYS A 178 33.58 3.98 -5.14
CA CYS A 178 32.55 5.02 -5.37
C CYS A 178 31.65 4.79 -6.59
N ARG A 179 31.78 3.65 -7.29
CA ARG A 179 30.94 3.29 -8.45
C ARG A 179 30.06 2.08 -8.17
N ARG A 180 29.52 1.94 -6.96
CA ARG A 180 28.57 0.86 -6.62
C ARG A 180 27.16 1.41 -6.50
N LYS A 181 26.21 0.78 -7.20
CA LYS A 181 24.77 1.08 -7.09
C LYS A 181 24.06 -0.16 -6.57
N ALA A 182 23.33 -0.01 -5.47
CA ALA A 182 22.45 -1.04 -4.96
C ALA A 182 21.03 -0.79 -5.47
N VAL A 183 20.42 -1.79 -6.11
CA VAL A 183 19.04 -1.75 -6.59
C VAL A 183 18.20 -2.64 -5.69
N LEU A 184 17.32 -2.03 -4.91
CA LEU A 184 16.32 -2.74 -4.11
C LEU A 184 15.06 -2.97 -4.93
N VAL A 185 14.68 -4.23 -5.13
CA VAL A 185 13.43 -4.63 -5.79
C VAL A 185 12.50 -5.22 -4.74
N VAL A 186 11.32 -4.62 -4.60
CA VAL A 186 10.24 -5.14 -3.72
C VAL A 186 9.04 -5.48 -4.58
N SER A 187 8.72 -6.76 -4.62
CA SER A 187 7.64 -7.30 -5.43
C SER A 187 7.15 -8.61 -4.84
N LEU A 188 5.87 -8.92 -5.07
CA LEU A 188 5.34 -10.24 -4.76
C LEU A 188 6.05 -11.33 -5.56
N HIS A 189 6.54 -11.02 -6.76
CA HIS A 189 7.14 -11.99 -7.66
C HIS A 189 8.65 -11.77 -7.80
N GLY A 190 9.42 -12.86 -7.65
CA GLY A 190 10.88 -12.83 -7.78
C GLY A 190 11.40 -12.55 -9.20
N ALA A 191 10.59 -12.85 -10.21
CA ALA A 191 11.01 -12.81 -11.62
C ALA A 191 11.54 -11.45 -12.07
N TYR A 192 11.03 -10.34 -11.51
CA TYR A 192 11.53 -9.00 -11.84
C TYR A 192 12.95 -8.77 -11.34
N SER A 193 13.24 -9.13 -10.09
CA SER A 193 14.57 -8.98 -9.51
C SER A 193 15.58 -9.86 -10.23
N GLU A 194 15.25 -11.12 -10.47
CA GLU A 194 16.13 -12.04 -11.20
C GLU A 194 16.43 -11.51 -12.61
N ARG A 195 15.41 -11.04 -13.35
CA ARG A 195 15.63 -10.50 -14.69
C ARG A 195 16.55 -9.27 -14.72
N ILE A 196 16.43 -8.38 -13.73
CA ILE A 196 17.28 -7.18 -13.63
C ILE A 196 18.70 -7.58 -13.23
N LYS A 197 18.83 -8.55 -12.30
CA LYS A 197 20.12 -9.09 -11.86
C LYS A 197 20.88 -9.75 -13.01
N ASP A 198 20.22 -10.60 -13.79
CA ASP A 198 20.79 -11.25 -14.97
C ASP A 198 21.28 -10.21 -15.99
N LEU A 199 20.47 -9.17 -16.26
CA LEU A 199 20.82 -8.12 -17.20
C LEU A 199 22.13 -7.41 -16.84
N TYR A 200 22.30 -7.02 -15.56
CA TYR A 200 23.52 -6.39 -15.09
C TYR A 200 24.70 -7.35 -14.96
N TYR A 201 24.44 -8.63 -14.67
CA TYR A 201 25.48 -9.65 -14.63
C TYR A 201 26.06 -9.92 -16.03
N GLU A 202 25.20 -10.00 -17.06
CA GLU A 202 25.59 -10.29 -18.44
C GLU A 202 26.24 -9.09 -19.15
N HIS A 203 25.70 -7.88 -18.95
CA HIS A 203 26.06 -6.71 -19.75
C HIS A 203 26.85 -5.64 -18.99
N GLY A 204 26.83 -5.66 -17.66
CA GLY A 204 27.34 -4.56 -16.83
C GLY A 204 26.55 -3.26 -16.98
N ALA A 205 26.87 -2.25 -16.18
CA ALA A 205 26.33 -0.90 -16.38
C ALA A 205 27.12 -0.16 -17.46
N ALA A 206 26.43 0.61 -18.30
CA ALA A 206 27.06 1.38 -19.38
C ALA A 206 28.10 2.40 -18.90
N GLY A 207 27.96 2.95 -17.68
CA GLY A 207 28.91 3.87 -17.07
C GLY A 207 30.07 3.20 -16.33
N GLY A 208 30.18 1.87 -16.40
CA GLY A 208 31.20 1.10 -15.70
C GLY A 208 30.96 0.95 -14.18
N GLU A 209 29.76 1.28 -13.70
CA GLU A 209 29.38 1.05 -12.31
C GLU A 209 29.10 -0.44 -12.02
N SER A 210 29.44 -0.87 -10.82
CA SER A 210 29.05 -2.18 -10.30
C SER A 210 27.64 -2.08 -9.72
N VAL A 211 26.71 -2.87 -10.27
CA VAL A 211 25.30 -2.88 -9.84
C VAL A 211 25.00 -4.18 -9.12
N SER A 212 24.48 -4.08 -7.90
CA SER A 212 24.01 -5.23 -7.11
C SER A 212 22.51 -5.11 -6.87
N VAL A 213 21.78 -6.20 -7.15
CA VAL A 213 20.31 -6.24 -7.09
C VAL A 213 19.88 -7.11 -5.91
N PHE A 214 18.96 -6.57 -5.09
CA PHE A 214 18.48 -7.22 -3.87
C PHE A 214 16.97 -7.26 -3.84
N GLN A 215 16.41 -8.40 -3.46
CA GLN A 215 14.99 -8.56 -3.16
C GLN A 215 14.82 -9.21 -1.78
N PRO A 216 14.31 -8.49 -0.76
CA PRO A 216 14.19 -9.02 0.58
C PRO A 216 13.21 -10.20 0.65
N THR A 217 12.03 -10.06 0.03
CA THR A 217 11.02 -11.12 -0.03
C THR A 217 10.32 -11.18 -1.39
N HIS A 218 9.71 -12.32 -1.67
CA HIS A 218 8.83 -12.56 -2.83
C HIS A 218 7.67 -13.44 -2.36
N LEU A 219 6.66 -12.81 -1.77
CA LEU A 219 5.61 -13.53 -1.03
C LEU A 219 4.48 -14.09 -1.91
N ASP A 220 4.63 -14.00 -3.24
CA ASP A 220 3.74 -14.42 -4.34
C ASP A 220 2.33 -13.81 -4.34
N ARG A 221 1.65 -13.84 -3.19
CA ARG A 221 0.27 -13.37 -3.02
C ARG A 221 0.14 -12.58 -1.73
N GLN A 222 -0.66 -11.51 -1.79
CA GLN A 222 -1.02 -10.71 -0.64
C GLN A 222 -1.83 -11.53 0.39
N ARG A 223 -1.44 -11.43 1.66
CA ARG A 223 -2.10 -12.07 2.81
C ARG A 223 -2.34 -11.09 3.95
N SER A 224 -3.25 -10.14 3.75
CA SER A 224 -3.50 -9.03 4.69
C SER A 224 -3.97 -9.46 6.10
N GLY A 225 -4.49 -10.68 6.25
CA GLY A 225 -4.91 -11.22 7.56
C GLY A 225 -3.76 -11.80 8.38
N GLU A 226 -2.57 -11.96 7.80
CA GLU A 226 -1.42 -12.59 8.47
C GLU A 226 -0.45 -11.54 9.01
N GLN A 227 -0.27 -11.50 10.34
CA GLN A 227 0.58 -10.50 11.00
C GLN A 227 2.02 -10.50 10.47
N LEU A 228 2.62 -11.68 10.31
CA LEU A 228 4.01 -11.79 9.83
C LEU A 228 4.15 -11.32 8.38
N HIS A 229 3.15 -11.57 7.52
CA HIS A 229 3.13 -11.08 6.15
C HIS A 229 3.10 -9.55 6.12
N ASN A 230 2.24 -8.95 6.95
CA ASN A 230 2.13 -7.50 7.07
C ASN A 230 3.39 -6.85 7.66
N GLN A 231 4.06 -7.51 8.61
CA GLN A 231 5.33 -7.03 9.16
C GLN A 231 6.44 -7.00 8.09
N LYS A 232 6.51 -8.02 7.23
CA LYS A 232 7.43 -8.04 6.08
C LYS A 232 7.11 -6.92 5.09
N ALA A 233 5.83 -6.74 4.75
CA ALA A 233 5.38 -5.67 3.87
C ALA A 233 5.77 -4.27 4.44
N LEU A 234 5.56 -4.05 5.73
CA LEU A 234 5.96 -2.80 6.40
C LEU A 234 7.48 -2.61 6.37
N ALA A 235 8.26 -3.66 6.65
CA ALA A 235 9.72 -3.60 6.57
C ALA A 235 10.21 -3.24 5.16
N GLU A 236 9.57 -3.78 4.12
CA GLU A 236 9.88 -3.45 2.73
C GLU A 236 9.50 -2.01 2.34
N MET A 237 8.36 -1.50 2.81
CA MET A 237 8.01 -0.07 2.65
C MET A 237 9.06 0.84 3.31
N MET A 238 9.53 0.48 4.49
CA MET A 238 10.61 1.21 5.19
C MET A 238 11.95 1.10 4.46
N LEU A 239 12.31 -0.07 3.92
CA LEU A 239 13.54 -0.23 3.15
C LEU A 239 13.51 0.63 1.87
N LEU A 240 12.38 0.69 1.17
CA LEU A 240 12.21 1.61 0.05
C LEU A 240 12.47 3.06 0.44
N SER A 241 12.04 3.47 1.63
CA SER A 241 12.17 4.87 2.06
C SER A 241 13.60 5.33 2.32
N PHE A 242 14.55 4.40 2.40
CA PHE A 242 15.98 4.71 2.55
C PHE A 242 16.73 4.80 1.21
N SER A 243 16.03 4.66 0.07
CA SER A 243 16.64 4.75 -1.26
C SER A 243 16.88 6.21 -1.64
N ASP A 244 18.00 6.51 -2.31
CA ASP A 244 18.28 7.86 -2.83
C ASP A 244 17.35 8.25 -3.99
N VAL A 245 16.91 7.26 -4.77
CA VAL A 245 15.95 7.39 -5.86
C VAL A 245 14.95 6.25 -5.74
N VAL A 246 13.66 6.56 -5.88
CA VAL A 246 12.58 5.59 -5.77
C VAL A 246 11.77 5.50 -7.05
N VAL A 247 11.52 4.28 -7.49
CA VAL A 247 10.62 3.94 -8.60
C VAL A 247 9.41 3.23 -8.02
N THR A 248 8.21 3.71 -8.32
CA THR A 248 6.95 3.15 -7.81
C THR A 248 6.08 2.65 -8.96
N SER A 249 5.09 1.81 -8.64
CA SER A 249 4.09 1.37 -9.62
C SER A 249 2.84 2.22 -9.53
N ALA A 250 2.24 2.55 -10.67
CA ALA A 250 0.99 3.30 -10.73
C ALA A 250 -0.12 2.65 -9.88
N ALA A 251 -0.89 3.50 -9.18
CA ALA A 251 -1.98 3.13 -8.27
C ALA A 251 -1.55 2.27 -7.05
N SER A 252 -0.25 2.11 -6.78
CA SER A 252 0.24 1.31 -5.65
C SER A 252 0.34 2.13 -4.38
N THR A 253 -0.57 1.89 -3.43
CA THR A 253 -0.50 2.50 -2.10
C THR A 253 0.72 2.03 -1.30
N PHE A 254 1.28 0.86 -1.61
CA PHE A 254 2.56 0.42 -1.06
C PHE A 254 3.69 1.37 -1.47
N GLY A 255 3.73 1.72 -2.76
CA GLY A 255 4.65 2.71 -3.30
C GLY A 255 4.44 4.07 -2.63
N TYR A 256 3.17 4.46 -2.42
CA TYR A 256 2.79 5.73 -1.78
C TYR A 256 3.34 5.89 -0.36
N VAL A 257 3.33 4.82 0.42
CA VAL A 257 3.93 4.84 1.76
C VAL A 257 5.46 4.94 1.64
N GLY A 258 6.08 4.14 0.78
CA GLY A 258 7.55 4.11 0.65
C GLY A 258 8.15 5.47 0.27
N HIS A 259 7.68 6.09 -0.82
CA HIS A 259 8.23 7.39 -1.25
C HIS A 259 7.82 8.56 -0.36
N GLY A 260 6.62 8.51 0.24
CA GLY A 260 6.16 9.55 1.17
C GLY A 260 7.02 9.57 2.43
N LEU A 261 7.36 8.40 2.97
CA LEU A 261 8.32 8.27 4.08
C LEU A 261 9.74 8.71 3.69
N ALA A 262 10.13 8.51 2.44
CA ALA A 262 11.41 8.98 1.92
C ALA A 262 11.46 10.51 1.75
N GLY A 263 10.30 11.16 1.64
CA GLY A 263 10.20 12.56 1.22
C GLY A 263 10.69 12.76 -0.21
N LEU A 264 10.52 11.76 -1.09
CA LEU A 264 11.04 11.77 -2.46
C LEU A 264 9.92 11.77 -3.50
N ARG A 265 10.13 12.53 -4.58
CA ARG A 265 9.31 12.46 -5.79
C ARG A 265 9.68 11.21 -6.58
N PRO A 266 8.76 10.25 -6.79
CA PRO A 266 9.06 8.98 -7.39
C PRO A 266 9.04 9.08 -8.92
N TRP A 267 9.78 8.19 -9.57
CA TRP A 267 9.49 7.81 -10.95
C TRP A 267 8.38 6.76 -10.94
N VAL A 268 7.21 7.08 -11.46
CA VAL A 268 6.05 6.18 -11.46
C VAL A 268 6.02 5.38 -12.75
N LEU A 269 6.13 4.05 -12.64
CA LEU A 269 5.90 3.10 -13.72
C LEU A 269 4.42 3.09 -14.08
N MET A 270 4.12 3.48 -15.32
CA MET A 270 2.75 3.60 -15.80
C MET A 270 2.12 2.22 -16.01
N SER A 271 0.86 2.07 -15.62
CA SER A 271 0.12 0.82 -15.81
C SER A 271 0.04 0.45 -17.30
N PRO A 272 0.42 -0.80 -17.69
CA PRO A 272 0.30 -1.24 -19.07
C PRO A 272 -1.16 -1.39 -19.47
N LEU A 273 -1.54 -0.80 -20.60
CA LEU A 273 -2.84 -0.96 -21.24
C LEU A 273 -2.71 -2.07 -22.30
N ASP A 274 -3.63 -3.03 -22.31
CA ASP A 274 -3.62 -4.17 -23.25
C ASP A 274 -2.29 -4.94 -23.31
N LYS A 275 -1.61 -5.08 -22.16
CA LYS A 275 -0.28 -5.70 -22.02
C LYS A 275 0.83 -5.01 -22.82
N LYS A 276 0.61 -3.77 -23.26
CA LYS A 276 1.63 -2.94 -23.92
C LYS A 276 2.26 -2.00 -22.90
N VAL A 277 3.58 -1.90 -22.98
CA VAL A 277 4.34 -0.94 -22.18
C VAL A 277 3.94 0.48 -22.64
N PRO A 278 3.53 1.37 -21.71
CA PRO A 278 3.19 2.75 -22.06
C PRO A 278 4.41 3.52 -22.59
N ASP A 279 4.16 4.59 -23.35
CA ASP A 279 5.18 5.53 -23.82
C ASP A 279 4.85 6.95 -23.33
N PRO A 280 5.66 7.57 -22.45
CA PRO A 280 6.84 6.99 -21.79
C PRO A 280 6.46 5.90 -20.77
N PRO A 281 7.37 4.95 -20.46
CA PRO A 281 7.10 3.84 -19.54
C PRO A 281 6.98 4.30 -18.08
N CYS A 282 7.64 5.40 -17.73
CA CYS A 282 7.53 6.03 -16.42
C CYS A 282 7.48 7.55 -16.53
N ARG A 283 6.97 8.19 -15.48
CA ARG A 283 6.90 9.65 -15.35
C ARG A 283 7.36 10.07 -13.96
N LEU A 284 8.08 11.18 -13.87
CA LEU A 284 8.41 11.77 -12.57
C LEU A 284 7.16 12.43 -12.00
N ALA A 285 6.69 11.98 -10.82
CA ALA A 285 5.51 12.57 -10.18
C ALA A 285 5.77 14.04 -9.81
N ALA A 286 4.75 14.90 -9.81
CA ALA A 286 4.90 16.32 -9.48
C ALA A 286 5.20 16.58 -8.00
N THR A 287 4.78 15.66 -7.13
CA THR A 287 4.74 15.81 -5.67
C THR A 287 5.22 14.53 -4.97
N ILE A 288 5.50 14.64 -3.69
CA ILE A 288 5.77 13.49 -2.79
C ILE A 288 4.46 12.89 -2.25
N GLU A 289 3.34 13.57 -2.44
CA GLU A 289 2.06 13.26 -1.83
C GLU A 289 1.40 12.01 -2.44
N PRO A 290 0.67 11.23 -1.65
CA PRO A 290 -0.07 10.07 -2.14
C PRO A 290 -1.29 10.49 -2.97
N CYS A 291 -1.71 9.60 -3.87
CA CYS A 291 -2.96 9.79 -4.60
C CYS A 291 -4.18 9.37 -3.76
N PHE A 292 -5.18 10.24 -3.64
CA PHE A 292 -6.51 9.87 -3.17
C PHE A 292 -7.32 9.32 -4.34
N HIS A 293 -7.46 7.99 -4.42
CA HIS A 293 -8.07 7.30 -5.57
C HIS A 293 -9.58 7.53 -5.76
N ASN A 294 -10.31 7.87 -4.70
CA ASN A 294 -11.77 7.99 -4.78
C ASN A 294 -12.26 9.30 -4.14
N PRO A 295 -11.88 10.46 -4.71
CA PRO A 295 -12.34 11.74 -4.20
C PRO A 295 -13.83 11.94 -4.52
N PRO A 296 -14.57 12.67 -3.66
CA PRO A 296 -15.91 13.10 -4.02
C PRO A 296 -15.83 13.99 -5.25
N ASN A 297 -16.75 13.84 -6.20
CA ASN A 297 -16.81 14.71 -7.37
C ASN A 297 -18.04 15.62 -7.32
N TYR A 298 -18.11 16.43 -6.27
CA TYR A 298 -19.28 17.23 -5.91
C TYR A 298 -18.87 18.63 -5.42
N ASP A 299 -19.50 19.66 -5.99
CA ASP A 299 -19.41 21.03 -5.49
C ASP A 299 -20.58 21.33 -4.55
N CYS A 300 -20.28 21.47 -3.27
CA CYS A 300 -21.25 21.73 -2.22
C CYS A 300 -21.95 23.09 -2.37
N ARG A 301 -21.32 24.10 -2.98
CA ARG A 301 -21.89 25.45 -3.13
C ARG A 301 -22.97 25.47 -4.19
N THR A 302 -22.69 24.88 -5.35
CA THR A 302 -23.62 24.80 -6.48
C THR A 302 -24.55 23.59 -6.39
N ARG A 303 -24.29 22.67 -5.44
CA ARG A 303 -25.00 21.41 -5.25
C ARG A 303 -24.99 20.51 -6.49
N ALA A 304 -23.92 20.57 -7.27
CA ALA A 304 -23.79 19.90 -8.56
C ALA A 304 -22.52 19.03 -8.64
N LYS A 305 -22.38 18.27 -9.73
CA LYS A 305 -21.12 17.58 -10.02
C LYS A 305 -20.01 18.61 -10.25
N GLY A 306 -18.87 18.39 -9.61
CA GLY A 306 -17.68 19.22 -9.76
C GLY A 306 -16.58 18.52 -10.56
N ASP A 307 -15.40 19.11 -10.55
CA ASP A 307 -14.12 18.46 -10.85
C ASP A 307 -13.16 18.83 -9.72
N THR A 308 -13.03 17.96 -8.72
CA THR A 308 -12.22 18.23 -7.53
C THR A 308 -10.73 18.41 -7.82
N GLY A 309 -10.23 17.91 -8.96
CA GLY A 309 -8.87 18.13 -9.41
C GLY A 309 -8.62 19.54 -9.97
N LYS A 310 -9.66 20.38 -10.09
CA LYS A 310 -9.57 21.73 -10.66
C LYS A 310 -10.13 22.85 -9.78
N ILE A 311 -10.65 22.54 -8.58
CA ILE A 311 -11.31 23.53 -7.72
C ILE A 311 -10.30 24.49 -7.07
N VAL A 312 -9.17 23.97 -6.59
CA VAL A 312 -8.16 24.76 -5.86
C VAL A 312 -6.78 24.53 -6.46
N ARG A 313 -5.92 25.54 -6.36
CA ARG A 313 -4.58 25.53 -6.98
C ARG A 313 -3.69 24.38 -6.50
N HIS A 314 -3.89 23.97 -5.24
CA HIS A 314 -3.08 23.01 -4.49
C HIS A 314 -3.56 21.56 -4.60
N ILE A 315 -4.58 21.31 -5.42
CA ILE A 315 -5.09 19.97 -5.71
C ILE A 315 -5.08 19.78 -7.21
N ARG A 316 -4.57 18.64 -7.66
CA ARG A 316 -4.59 18.22 -9.08
C ARG A 316 -4.93 16.74 -9.19
N HIS A 317 -5.29 16.30 -10.38
CA HIS A 317 -5.37 14.88 -10.67
C HIS A 317 -4.01 14.20 -10.53
N CYS A 318 -4.03 12.94 -10.12
CA CYS A 318 -2.82 12.13 -10.01
C CYS A 318 -2.27 11.77 -11.39
N GLU A 319 -0.94 11.68 -11.53
CA GLU A 319 -0.33 11.28 -12.81
C GLU A 319 -0.55 9.81 -13.13
N ASP A 320 -0.79 8.98 -12.11
CA ASP A 320 -0.81 7.53 -12.18
C ASP A 320 -2.20 6.91 -12.02
N PHE A 321 -3.20 7.71 -11.66
CA PHE A 321 -4.59 7.30 -11.50
C PHE A 321 -5.55 8.44 -11.88
N GLU A 322 -6.16 8.32 -13.06
CA GLU A 322 -6.92 9.40 -13.73
C GLU A 322 -8.04 10.02 -12.88
N ASN A 323 -8.78 9.19 -12.15
CA ASN A 323 -9.90 9.65 -11.31
C ASN A 323 -9.47 10.14 -9.92
N GLY A 324 -8.18 10.00 -9.59
CA GLY A 324 -7.66 10.36 -8.29
C GLY A 324 -7.26 11.83 -8.24
N VAL A 325 -7.06 12.33 -7.02
CA VAL A 325 -6.49 13.66 -6.77
C VAL A 325 -5.38 13.60 -5.74
N GLN A 326 -4.46 14.54 -5.81
CA GLN A 326 -3.32 14.66 -4.89
C GLN A 326 -3.03 16.13 -4.59
N LEU A 327 -2.28 16.36 -3.51
CA LEU A 327 -1.81 17.67 -3.12
C LEU A 327 -0.55 18.06 -3.91
N VAL A 328 -0.49 19.31 -4.35
CA VAL A 328 0.65 19.89 -5.06
C VAL A 328 0.99 21.27 -4.47
N ASP A 329 2.23 21.71 -4.66
CA ASP A 329 2.73 23.01 -4.20
C ASP A 329 2.29 24.20 -5.09
#